data_AF-A0A662SCN1-F1
#
_entry.id   AF-A0A662SCN1-F1
#
_cell.length_a   1.000
_cell.length_b   1.000
_cell.length_c   1.000
_cell.angle_alpha   90.00
_cell.angle_beta   90.00
_cell.angle_gamma   90.00
#
_symmetry.space_group_name_H-M   'P 1'
#
loop_
_entity.id
_entity.type
_entity.pdbx_description
1 polymer ?
#
loop_
_entity_poly.entity_id
_entity_poly.type
_entity_poly.pdbx_seq_one_letter_code
_entity_poly.pdbx_strand_id
1 'polypeptide(L)'
;MLLLVAAAEYIPTMKLYEYLASGNFILNIGYEWGEAGKLISNFRAGISVVPDKKEISKAIKDVVYGDLLEKWAGPDRRGIEELSWPKLAEKLASILNSIAR
;
A
#
# COMPACT_ATOMS: atom_id res chain seq x y z
N MET A 1 14.37 2.70 0.70
CA MET A 1 14.68 1.44 -0.02
C MET A 1 13.45 1.08 -0.85
N LEU A 2 13.59 0.78 -2.14
CA LEU A 2 12.45 0.54 -3.04
C LEU A 2 11.93 -0.90 -2.87
N LEU A 3 10.62 -1.06 -2.67
CA LEU A 3 9.97 -2.37 -2.74
C LEU A 3 9.17 -2.47 -4.03
N LEU A 4 9.60 -3.38 -4.91
CA LEU A 4 8.88 -3.70 -6.14
C LEU A 4 7.81 -4.73 -5.82
N VAL A 5 6.55 -4.38 -6.06
CA VAL A 5 5.42 -5.29 -5.89
C VAL A 5 4.91 -5.64 -7.29
N ALA A 6 5.43 -6.74 -7.83
CA ALA A 6 4.90 -7.32 -9.07
C ALA A 6 3.58 -8.02 -8.74
N ALA A 7 2.44 -7.51 -9.22
CA ALA A 7 1.20 -8.25 -9.11
C ALA A 7 1.25 -9.42 -10.11
N ALA A 8 1.70 -10.57 -9.63
CA ALA A 8 1.00 -11.79 -9.99
C ALA A 8 -0.43 -11.65 -9.45
N GLU A 9 -1.42 -12.24 -10.12
CA GLU A 9 -2.87 -12.08 -9.93
C GLU A 9 -3.40 -12.16 -8.48
N TYR A 10 -2.56 -12.55 -7.52
CA TYR A 10 -2.84 -12.49 -6.10
C TYR A 10 -1.57 -12.16 -5.30
N ILE A 11 -1.48 -10.96 -4.75
CA ILE A 11 -0.54 -10.68 -3.65
C ILE A 11 -1.30 -11.02 -2.37
N PRO A 12 -0.81 -11.94 -1.52
CA PRO A 12 -1.45 -12.20 -0.25
C PRO A 12 -1.63 -10.91 0.53
N THR A 13 -2.87 -10.59 0.93
CA THR A 13 -3.22 -9.36 1.66
C THR A 13 -2.29 -9.08 2.84
N MET A 14 -1.82 -10.13 3.53
CA MET A 14 -0.84 -10.02 4.62
C MET A 14 0.50 -9.39 4.20
N LYS A 15 1.01 -9.71 3.01
CA LYS A 15 2.25 -9.13 2.48
C LYS A 15 2.13 -7.63 2.21
N LEU A 16 0.95 -7.17 1.80
CA LEU A 16 0.69 -5.74 1.59
C LEU A 16 0.78 -4.97 2.91
N TYR A 17 0.24 -5.53 4.00
CA TYR A 17 0.35 -4.92 5.33
C TYR A 17 1.79 -4.87 5.84
N GLU A 18 2.60 -5.91 5.59
CA GLU A 18 4.03 -5.88 5.89
C GLU A 18 4.75 -4.76 5.12
N TYR A 19 4.43 -4.59 3.83
CA TYR A 19 5.03 -3.53 3.01
C TYR A 19 4.63 -2.14 3.49
N LEU A 20 3.35 -1.93 3.86
CA LEU A 20 2.90 -0.69 4.49
C LEU A 20 3.65 -0.40 5.79
N ALA A 21 3.76 -1.40 6.67
CA ALA A 21 4.47 -1.28 7.95
C ALA A 21 5.97 -0.99 7.78
N SER A 22 6.58 -1.43 6.67
CA SER A 22 7.99 -1.17 6.38
C SER A 22 8.32 0.30 6.16
N GLY A 23 7.33 1.15 5.89
CA GLY A 23 7.53 2.58 5.66
C GLY A 23 8.26 2.91 4.35
N ASN A 24 8.46 1.94 3.47
CA ASN A 24 9.13 2.11 2.18
C ASN A 24 8.15 2.51 1.08
N PHE A 25 8.67 3.14 0.03
CA PHE A 25 7.89 3.46 -1.16
C PHE A 25 7.51 2.17 -1.90
N ILE A 26 6.23 2.03 -2.22
CA ILE A 26 5.68 0.86 -2.90
C ILE A 26 5.40 1.20 -4.37
N LEU A 27 6.07 0.51 -5.28
CA LEU A 27 5.68 0.50 -6.69
C LEU A 27 4.83 -0.74 -6.96
N ASN A 28 3.51 -0.55 -7.04
CA ASN A 28 2.57 -1.62 -7.36
C ASN A 28 2.33 -1.71 -8.87
N ILE A 29 2.65 -2.86 -9.45
CA ILE A 29 2.33 -3.15 -10.85
C ILE A 29 0.96 -3.79 -10.87
N GLY A 30 -0.09 -2.99 -11.00
CA GLY A 30 -1.49 -3.41 -10.97
C GLY A 30 -2.41 -2.19 -11.06
N TYR A 31 -3.71 -2.45 -11.21
CA TYR A 31 -4.69 -1.38 -11.29
C TYR A 31 -4.93 -0.71 -9.93
N GLU A 32 -5.11 0.61 -9.93
CA GLU A 32 -5.39 1.39 -8.72
C GLU A 32 -6.70 0.97 -8.03
N TRP A 33 -7.68 0.49 -8.79
CA TRP A 33 -8.96 0.02 -8.26
C TRP A 33 -8.89 -1.37 -7.60
N GLY A 34 -7.78 -2.10 -7.76
CA GLY A 34 -7.51 -3.36 -7.08
C GLY A 34 -7.27 -3.18 -5.58
N GLU A 35 -7.34 -4.26 -4.80
CA GLU A 35 -7.16 -4.22 -3.35
C GLU A 35 -5.83 -3.57 -2.93
N ALA A 36 -4.72 -4.00 -3.55
CA ALA A 36 -3.41 -3.42 -3.32
C ALA A 36 -3.36 -1.93 -3.69
N GLY A 37 -3.92 -1.55 -4.84
CA GLY A 37 -3.94 -0.16 -5.30
C GLY A 37 -4.70 0.76 -4.35
N LYS A 38 -5.88 0.32 -3.87
CA LYS A 38 -6.68 1.04 -2.88
C LYS A 38 -5.92 1.23 -1.57
N LEU A 39 -5.30 0.16 -1.05
CA LEU A 39 -4.51 0.24 0.19
C LEU A 39 -3.35 1.23 0.05
N ILE A 40 -2.56 1.12 -1.02
CA ILE A 40 -1.40 2.00 -1.26
C ILE A 40 -1.82 3.45 -1.39
N SER A 41 -2.92 3.73 -2.12
CA SER A 41 -3.47 5.07 -2.29
C SER A 41 -3.98 5.65 -0.98
N ASN A 42 -4.77 4.88 -0.22
CA ASN A 42 -5.33 5.29 1.07
C ASN A 42 -4.26 5.71 2.08
N PHE A 43 -3.13 5.00 2.12
CA PHE A 43 -2.04 5.28 3.05
C PHE A 43 -0.91 6.12 2.44
N ARG A 44 -1.07 6.63 1.20
CA ARG A 44 -0.04 7.38 0.46
C ARG A 44 1.32 6.67 0.44
N ALA A 45 1.30 5.34 0.39
CA ALA A 45 2.49 4.52 0.56
C ALA A 45 3.29 4.32 -0.74
N GLY A 46 2.80 4.85 -1.86
CA GLY A 46 3.45 4.69 -3.15
C GLY A 46 2.52 4.98 -4.31
N ILE A 47 2.77 4.33 -5.46
CA ILE A 47 1.98 4.48 -6.68
C ILE A 47 1.58 3.11 -7.25
N SER A 48 0.47 3.09 -7.99
CA SER A 48 0.05 1.94 -8.80
C SER A 48 0.22 2.25 -10.29
N VAL A 49 0.71 1.27 -11.04
CA VAL A 49 0.97 1.38 -12.47
C VAL A 49 0.32 0.20 -13.16
N VAL A 50 -0.44 0.47 -14.21
CA VAL A 50 -1.07 -0.59 -15.00
C VAL A 50 -0.02 -1.58 -15.53
N PRO A 51 -0.36 -2.87 -15.69
CA PRO A 51 0.58 -3.90 -16.12
C PRO A 51 0.89 -3.81 -17.62
N ASP A 52 1.33 -2.64 -18.07
CA ASP A 52 1.79 -2.35 -19.42
C ASP A 52 3.30 -2.08 -19.40
N LYS A 53 4.03 -2.65 -20.36
CA LYS A 53 5.50 -2.58 -20.40
C LYS A 53 6.00 -1.13 -20.47
N LYS A 54 5.34 -0.25 -21.22
CA LYS A 54 5.75 1.14 -21.40
C LYS A 54 5.51 1.91 -20.11
N GLU A 55 4.36 1.73 -19.48
CA GLU A 55 4.02 2.38 -18.20
C GLU A 55 4.92 1.92 -17.06
N ILE A 56 5.17 0.61 -16.93
CA ILE A 56 6.11 0.06 -15.94
C ILE A 56 7.51 0.63 -16.16
N SER A 57 8.01 0.64 -17.40
CA SER A 57 9.34 1.16 -17.71
C SER A 57 9.47 2.65 -17.40
N LYS A 58 8.43 3.43 -17.67
CA LYS A 58 8.38 4.85 -17.32
C LYS A 58 8.42 5.04 -15.81
N ALA A 59 7.56 4.34 -15.07
CA ALA A 59 7.51 4.43 -13.62
C ALA A 59 8.83 4.05 -12.95
N ILE A 60 9.49 2.98 -13.40
CA ILE A 60 10.81 2.59 -12.89
C ILE A 60 11.83 3.71 -13.16
N LYS A 61 11.82 4.33 -14.35
CA LYS A 61 12.72 5.45 -14.64
C LYS A 61 12.45 6.65 -13.73
N ASP A 62 11.19 7.00 -13.51
CA ASP A 62 10.79 8.11 -12.65
C ASP A 62 11.19 7.86 -11.18
N VAL A 63 11.14 6.59 -10.73
CA VAL A 63 11.57 6.18 -9.39
C VAL A 63 13.10 6.18 -9.22
N VAL A 64 13.84 5.68 -10.22
CA VAL A 64 15.30 5.49 -10.13
C VAL A 64 16.08 6.75 -10.48
N TYR A 65 15.62 7.49 -11.50
CA TYR A 65 16.34 8.64 -12.06
C TYR A 65 15.60 9.97 -11.92
N GLY A 66 14.32 9.94 -11.55
CA GLY A 66 13.54 11.14 -11.30
C GLY A 66 13.45 11.50 -9.81
N ASP A 67 12.77 12.60 -9.53
CA ASP A 67 12.63 13.13 -8.16
C ASP A 67 11.48 12.49 -7.38
N LEU A 68 10.90 11.39 -7.87
CA LEU A 68 9.67 10.82 -7.31
C LEU A 68 9.86 10.41 -5.85
N LEU A 69 10.98 9.74 -5.55
CA LEU A 69 11.32 9.34 -4.18
C LEU A 69 11.70 10.54 -3.30
N GLU A 70 12.32 11.57 -3.87
CA GLU A 70 12.71 12.78 -3.13
C GLU A 70 11.49 13.63 -2.72
N LYS A 71 10.47 13.67 -3.58
CA LYS A 71 9.21 14.38 -3.33
C LYS A 71 8.22 13.59 -2.49
N TRP A 72 8.48 12.30 -2.26
CA TRP A 72 7.59 11.45 -1.49
C TRP A 72 7.78 11.68 0.02
N ALA A 73 6.72 12.14 0.67
CA ALA A 73 6.72 12.45 2.10
C ALA A 73 6.66 11.22 3.03
N GLY A 74 6.71 10.00 2.48
CA GLY A 74 6.46 8.78 3.23
C GLY A 74 4.97 8.42 3.32
N PRO A 75 4.63 7.24 3.87
CA PRO A 75 3.24 6.86 4.07
C PRO A 75 2.62 7.58 5.27
N ASP A 76 1.29 7.68 5.30
CA ASP A 76 0.56 8.15 6.47
C ASP A 76 0.67 7.16 7.63
N ARG A 77 1.67 7.39 8.48
CA ARG A 77 1.97 6.53 9.63
C ARG A 77 0.82 6.44 10.63
N ARG A 78 0.06 7.51 10.81
CA ARG A 78 -1.10 7.52 11.72
C ARG A 78 -2.22 6.61 11.19
N GLY A 79 -2.43 6.64 9.88
CA GLY A 79 -3.33 5.69 9.21
C GLY A 79 -2.85 4.24 9.34
N ILE A 80 -1.54 3.99 9.26
CA ILE A 80 -1.02 2.63 9.39
C ILE A 80 -1.15 2.09 10.83
N GLU A 81 -1.01 2.93 11.86
CA GLU A 81 -1.21 2.52 13.26
C GLU A 81 -2.63 2.02 13.55
N GLU A 82 -3.64 2.48 12.80
CA GLU A 82 -5.02 1.98 12.86
C GLU A 82 -5.17 0.51 12.41
N LEU A 83 -4.13 -0.04 11.76
CA LEU A 83 -4.04 -1.44 11.35
C LEU A 83 -3.30 -2.30 12.40
N SER A 84 -2.84 -1.71 13.50
CA SER A 84 -2.19 -2.46 14.57
C SER A 84 -3.16 -3.45 15.23
N TRP A 85 -2.61 -4.56 15.74
CA TRP A 85 -3.39 -5.58 16.45
C TRP A 85 -4.30 -5.01 17.56
N PRO A 86 -3.84 -4.09 18.43
CA PRO A 86 -4.71 -3.49 19.44
C PRO A 86 -5.89 -2.74 18.83
N LYS A 87 -5.68 -1.98 17.75
CA LYS A 87 -6.74 -1.21 17.08
C LYS A 87 -7.73 -2.09 16.34
N LEU A 88 -7.25 -3.16 15.71
CA LEU A 88 -8.12 -4.15 15.07
C LEU A 88 -8.97 -4.90 16.11
N ALA A 89 -8.39 -5.26 17.26
CA ALA A 89 -9.11 -5.89 18.35
C ALA A 89 -10.18 -4.96 18.95
N GLU A 90 -9.86 -3.67 19.15
CA GLU A 90 -10.79 -2.64 19.60
C GLU A 90 -11.98 -2.50 18.64
N LYS A 91 -11.72 -2.42 17.33
CA LYS A 91 -12.77 -2.36 16.29
C LYS A 91 -13.64 -3.61 16.29
N LEU A 92 -13.03 -4.80 16.38
CA LEU A 92 -13.78 -6.06 16.44
C LEU A 92 -14.68 -6.12 17.68
N ALA A 93 -14.16 -5.76 18.86
CA ALA A 93 -14.94 -5.72 20.09
C ALA A 93 -16.12 -4.74 19.97
N SER A 94 -15.93 -3.58 19.36
CA SER A 94 -17.01 -2.61 19.09
C SER A 94 -18.10 -3.18 18.19
N ILE A 95 -17.72 -3.91 17.13
CA ILE A 95 -18.69 -4.56 16.22
C ILE A 95 -19.49 -5.61 16.99
N LEU A 96 -18.83 -6.49 17.74
CA LEU A 96 -19.49 -7.53 18.53
C LEU A 96 -20.49 -6.93 19.54
N ASN A 97 -20.11 -5.85 20.22
CA ASN A 97 -20.98 -5.14 21.16
C ASN A 97 -22.20 -4.49 20.48
N SER A 98 -22.09 -4.08 19.21
CA SER A 98 -23.20 -3.51 18.45
C SER A 98 -24.23 -4.55 18.00
N ILE A 99 -23.79 -5.80 17.75
CA ILE A 99 -24.65 -6.91 17.32
C ILE A 99 -25.34 -7.58 18.52
N ALA A 100 -24.68 -7.59 19.68
CA ALA A 100 -25.21 -8.21 20.90
C ALA A 100 -26.29 -7.37 21.62
N ARG A 101 -26.63 -6.18 21.11
CA ARG A 101 -27.73 -5.33 21.58
C ARG A 101 -28.94 -5.47 20.66
#